data_AF-A0A6B3FVE9-F1
#
_entry.id   AF-A0A6B3FVE9-F1
#
_cell.length_a   1.000
_cell.length_b   1.000
_cell.length_c   1.000
_cell.angle_alpha   90.00
_cell.angle_beta   90.00
_cell.angle_gamma   90.00
#
_symmetry.space_group_name_H-M   'P 1'
#
loop_
_entity.id
_entity.type
_entity.pdbx_description
1 polymer ?
#
loop_
_entity_poly.entity_id
_entity_poly.type
_entity_poly.pdbx_seq_one_letter_code
_entity_poly.pdbx_strand_id
1 'polypeptide(L)'
;PPAPDGFDAFWRGRYARARAVDPAPVLGPVEEERDGVRVHQVAFTSVGGVRLGGWLALPAEGPVRYGFVVGHGYGGRQGPGRDLPAPLPGAAVILP
;
A
#
# COMPACT_ATOMS: atom_id res chain seq x y z
N PRO A 1 -19.05 23.42 7.52
CA PRO A 1 -18.65 24.60 6.71
C PRO A 1 -18.74 24.23 5.22
N PRO A 2 -18.98 25.19 4.31
CA PRO A 2 -18.92 24.92 2.88
C PRO A 2 -17.47 24.68 2.41
N ALA A 3 -17.32 23.97 1.30
CA ALA A 3 -16.01 23.82 0.65
C ALA A 3 -15.52 25.18 0.11
N PRO A 4 -14.21 25.44 0.12
CA PRO A 4 -13.65 26.66 -0.46
C PRO A 4 -13.75 26.66 -1.99
N ASP A 5 -13.65 27.85 -2.58
CA ASP A 5 -13.61 28.01 -4.03
C ASP A 5 -12.47 27.18 -4.65
N GLY A 6 -12.78 26.48 -5.74
CA GLY A 6 -11.80 25.66 -6.48
C GLY A 6 -11.46 24.31 -5.84
N PHE A 7 -12.11 23.90 -4.74
CA PHE A 7 -11.87 22.61 -4.07
C PHE A 7 -11.84 21.43 -5.04
N ASP A 8 -12.86 21.32 -5.89
CA ASP A 8 -12.96 20.22 -6.86
C ASP A 8 -11.86 20.28 -7.93
N ALA A 9 -11.56 21.47 -8.44
CA ALA A 9 -10.53 21.66 -9.45
C ALA A 9 -9.15 21.27 -8.92
N PHE A 10 -8.86 21.62 -7.65
CA PHE A 10 -7.65 21.21 -6.96
C PHE A 10 -7.52 19.68 -6.91
N TRP A 11 -8.55 18.97 -6.43
CA TRP A 11 -8.49 17.51 -6.31
C TRP A 11 -8.46 16.78 -7.65
N ARG A 12 -9.18 17.27 -8.67
CA ARG A 12 -9.06 16.76 -10.04
C ARG A 12 -7.64 16.92 -10.59
N GLY A 13 -7.00 18.06 -10.35
CA GLY A 13 -5.61 18.29 -10.73
C GLY A 13 -4.63 17.33 -10.03
N ARG A 14 -4.83 17.09 -8.73
CA ARG A 14 -4.02 16.12 -7.95
C ARG A 14 -4.20 14.69 -8.48
N TYR A 15 -5.44 14.29 -8.76
CA TYR A 15 -5.76 12.99 -9.33
C TYR A 15 -5.09 12.77 -10.69
N ALA A 16 -5.20 13.74 -11.61
CA ALA A 16 -4.58 13.66 -12.92
C ALA A 16 -3.05 13.49 -12.83
N ARG A 17 -2.40 14.23 -11.94
CA ARG A 17 -0.95 14.09 -11.67
C ARG A 17 -0.59 12.71 -11.12
N ALA A 18 -1.40 12.15 -10.23
CA ALA A 18 -1.18 10.81 -9.70
C ALA A 18 -1.35 9.73 -10.78
N ARG A 19 -2.34 9.87 -11.66
CA ARG A 19 -2.60 8.92 -12.76
C ARG A 19 -1.50 8.88 -13.81
N ALA A 20 -0.75 9.97 -13.98
CA ALA A 20 0.36 10.05 -14.92
C ALA A 20 1.66 9.41 -14.40
N VAL A 21 1.72 9.00 -13.13
CA VAL A 21 2.87 8.30 -12.56
C VAL A 21 2.77 6.81 -12.87
N ASP A 22 3.83 6.24 -13.43
CA ASP A 22 4.06 4.80 -13.39
C ASP A 22 4.61 4.43 -12.00
N PRO A 23 3.88 3.63 -11.19
CA PRO A 23 4.34 3.28 -9.85
C PRO A 23 5.59 2.39 -9.85
N ALA A 24 5.87 1.64 -10.93
CA ALA A 24 7.00 0.72 -11.04
C ALA A 24 7.35 0.00 -9.71
N PRO A 25 6.42 -0.82 -9.18
CA PRO A 25 6.60 -1.45 -7.88
C PRO A 25 7.70 -2.50 -7.95
N VAL A 26 8.52 -2.56 -6.91
CA VAL A 26 9.58 -3.56 -6.75
C VAL A 26 9.35 -4.26 -5.43
N LEU A 27 9.27 -5.59 -5.47
CA LEU A 27 9.20 -6.43 -4.28
C LEU A 27 10.62 -6.88 -3.92
N GLY A 28 10.97 -6.75 -2.64
CA GLY A 28 12.16 -7.35 -2.08
C GLY A 28 12.01 -8.87 -1.87
N PRO A 29 13.06 -9.51 -1.35
CA PRO A 29 12.97 -10.90 -0.90
C PRO A 29 11.91 -11.05 0.21
N VAL A 30 11.52 -12.29 0.49
CA VAL A 30 10.70 -12.61 1.67
C VAL A 30 11.51 -12.25 2.91
N GLU A 31 10.99 -11.37 3.75
CA GLU A 31 11.59 -11.04 5.05
C GLU A 31 11.15 -12.02 6.13
N GLU A 32 9.90 -12.46 6.06
CA GLU A 32 9.29 -13.37 7.02
C GLU A 32 8.08 -14.10 6.44
N GLU A 33 7.74 -15.24 7.04
CA GLU A 33 6.51 -15.98 6.78
C GLU A 33 5.84 -16.27 8.13
N ARG A 34 4.58 -15.86 8.30
CA ARG A 34 3.76 -16.20 9.48
C ARG A 34 2.28 -16.19 9.12
N ASP A 35 1.47 -16.90 9.89
CA ASP A 35 0.01 -16.87 9.78
C ASP A 35 -0.54 -17.10 8.35
N GLY A 36 0.17 -17.92 7.56
CA GLY A 36 -0.21 -18.26 6.18
C GLY A 36 0.10 -17.16 5.15
N VAL A 37 0.91 -16.16 5.48
CA VAL A 37 1.37 -15.12 4.54
C VAL A 37 2.89 -14.98 4.52
N ARG A 38 3.42 -14.65 3.34
CA ARG A 38 4.80 -14.21 3.11
C ARG A 38 4.84 -12.70 3.04
N VAL A 39 5.71 -12.08 3.82
CA VAL A 39 5.86 -10.63 3.88
C VAL A 39 7.12 -10.21 3.13
N HIS A 40 6.95 -9.25 2.24
CA HIS A 40 8.01 -8.63 1.45
C HIS A 40 8.11 -7.14 1.78
N GLN A 41 9.29 -6.56 1.68
CA GLN A 41 9.40 -5.12 1.43
C GLN A 41 8.83 -4.82 0.05
N VAL A 42 8.15 -3.69 -0.08
CA VAL A 42 7.72 -3.15 -1.36
C VAL A 42 8.13 -1.69 -1.45
N ALA A 43 8.63 -1.30 -2.62
CA ALA A 43 8.86 0.10 -2.95
C ALA A 43 8.14 0.47 -4.23
N PHE A 44 7.58 1.68 -4.31
CA PHE A 44 6.88 2.20 -5.49
C PHE A 44 7.04 3.72 -5.62
N THR A 45 6.85 4.24 -6.83
CA THR A 45 6.98 5.65 -7.16
C THR A 45 5.63 6.35 -6.97
N SER A 46 5.65 7.50 -6.32
CA SER A 46 4.49 8.38 -6.12
C SER A 46 4.67 9.71 -6.85
N VAL A 47 3.69 10.59 -6.71
CA VAL A 47 3.66 11.93 -7.33
C VAL A 47 4.95 12.69 -7.03
N GLY A 48 5.56 13.26 -8.08
CA GLY A 48 6.83 13.99 -7.97
C GLY A 48 8.07 13.10 -7.97
N GLY A 49 7.93 11.81 -8.31
CA GLY A 49 9.06 10.87 -8.37
C GLY A 49 9.51 10.36 -7.00
N VAL A 50 8.75 10.64 -5.94
CA VAL A 50 9.07 10.19 -4.58
C VAL A 50 8.96 8.67 -4.52
N ARG A 51 10.00 7.99 -4.04
CA ARG A 51 9.94 6.55 -3.76
C ARG A 51 9.41 6.33 -2.35
N LEU A 52 8.26 5.67 -2.27
CA LEU A 52 7.65 5.20 -1.03
C LEU A 52 8.03 3.74 -0.80
N GLY A 53 8.10 3.35 0.46
CA GLY A 53 8.37 2.00 0.91
C GLY A 53 7.25 1.48 1.80
N GLY A 54 7.30 0.21 2.15
CA GLY A 54 6.35 -0.42 3.06
C GLY A 54 6.45 -1.94 2.95
N TRP A 55 5.39 -2.62 3.38
CA TRP A 55 5.33 -4.08 3.35
C TRP A 55 4.18 -4.56 2.50
N LEU A 56 4.37 -5.71 1.86
CA LEU A 56 3.34 -6.44 1.12
C LEU A 56 3.27 -7.87 1.68
N ALA A 57 2.15 -8.20 2.30
CA ALA A 57 1.83 -9.55 2.71
C ALA A 57 1.05 -10.25 1.60
N LEU A 58 1.56 -11.39 1.14
CA LEU A 58 0.94 -12.25 0.13
C LEU A 58 0.59 -13.60 0.74
N PRO A 59 -0.50 -14.26 0.32
CA PRO A 59 -0.77 -15.64 0.72
C PRO A 59 0.44 -16.53 0.46
N ALA A 60 0.84 -17.31 1.46
CA ALA A 60 1.93 -18.27 1.33
C ALA A 60 1.57 -19.34 0.28
N GLU A 61 0.30 -19.75 0.28
CA GLU A 61 -0.26 -20.72 -0.67
C GLU A 61 -1.51 -20.19 -1.37
N GLY A 62 -1.76 -20.73 -2.56
CA GLY A 62 -2.93 -20.41 -3.36
C GLY A 62 -2.90 -19.01 -4.00
N PRO A 63 -3.94 -18.68 -4.79
CA PRO A 63 -4.00 -17.41 -5.50
C PRO A 63 -4.45 -16.26 -4.59
N VAL A 64 -4.00 -15.05 -4.92
CA VAL A 64 -4.58 -13.80 -4.39
C VAL A 64 -6.01 -13.63 -4.93
N ARG A 65 -6.96 -13.37 -4.04
CA ARG A 65 -8.39 -13.15 -4.35
C ARG A 65 -8.87 -11.76 -4.00
N TYR A 66 -8.23 -11.12 -3.01
CA TYR A 66 -8.62 -9.83 -2.46
C TYR A 66 -7.39 -8.94 -2.26
N GLY A 67 -7.54 -7.63 -2.46
CA GLY A 67 -6.49 -6.65 -2.21
C GLY A 67 -6.91 -5.65 -1.15
N PHE A 68 -6.04 -5.39 -0.18
CA PHE A 68 -6.25 -4.42 0.90
C PHE A 68 -5.10 -3.42 0.95
N VAL A 69 -5.44 -2.16 1.22
CA VAL A 69 -4.48 -1.09 1.51
C VAL A 69 -4.75 -0.63 2.94
N VAL A 70 -3.77 -0.80 3.83
CA VAL A 70 -3.93 -0.47 5.26
C VAL A 70 -3.00 0.68 5.62
N GLY A 71 -3.57 1.86 5.83
CA GLY A 71 -2.84 3.03 6.30
C GLY A 71 -2.50 2.94 7.80
N HIS A 72 -1.43 3.62 8.20
CA HIS A 72 -1.06 3.77 9.60
C HIS A 72 -1.56 5.11 10.18
N GLY A 73 -1.59 5.20 11.52
CA GLY A 73 -1.88 6.45 12.22
C GLY A 73 -0.75 7.48 12.14
N TYR A 74 -0.96 8.64 12.75
CA TYR A 74 0.10 9.65 12.88
C TYR A 74 1.28 9.09 13.69
N GLY A 75 2.52 9.34 13.23
CA GLY A 75 3.73 8.75 13.80
C GLY A 75 4.32 7.58 12.99
N GLY A 76 3.60 7.10 11.97
CA GLY A 76 4.14 6.11 11.04
C GLY A 76 4.00 4.67 11.50
N ARG A 77 4.72 3.79 10.80
CA ARG A 77 4.91 2.39 11.18
C ARG A 77 6.37 2.01 10.99
N GLN A 78 6.89 1.16 11.88
CA GLN A 78 8.31 0.73 11.87
C GLN A 78 8.48 -0.73 11.41
N GLY A 79 7.37 -1.40 11.09
CA GLY A 79 7.35 -2.82 10.75
C GLY A 79 5.98 -3.23 10.20
N PRO A 80 5.86 -4.46 9.68
CA PRO A 80 4.62 -4.98 9.12
C PRO A 80 3.52 -5.16 10.17
N GLY A 81 3.90 -5.17 11.45
CA GLY A 81 2.99 -5.26 12.60
C GLY A 81 2.70 -6.71 12.98
N ARG A 82 2.37 -6.93 14.25
CA ARG A 82 2.12 -8.27 14.79
C ARG A 82 0.80 -8.87 14.29
N ASP A 83 -0.22 -8.04 14.13
CA ASP A 83 -1.59 -8.45 13.77
C ASP A 83 -1.76 -8.56 12.25
N LEU A 84 -1.04 -9.52 11.65
CA LEU A 84 -1.01 -9.74 10.20
C LEU A 84 -1.87 -10.90 9.63
N PRO A 85 -2.97 -11.40 10.23
CA PRO A 85 -3.88 -12.21 9.45
C PRO A 85 -4.68 -11.29 8.53
N ALA A 86 -4.59 -11.52 7.23
CA ALA A 86 -5.40 -10.79 6.28
C ALA A 86 -6.89 -11.07 6.55
N PRO A 87 -7.78 -10.06 6.41
CA PRO A 87 -9.17 -10.15 6.87
C PRO A 87 -9.99 -11.26 6.19
N LEU A 88 -9.50 -11.79 5.07
CA LEU A 88 -10.10 -12.90 4.31
C LEU A 88 -8.99 -13.87 3.83
N PRO A 89 -9.27 -15.19 3.74
CA PRO A 89 -8.37 -16.13 3.08
C PRO A 89 -8.04 -15.71 1.63
N GLY A 90 -6.76 -15.78 1.24
CA GLY A 90 -6.29 -15.37 -0.09
C GLY A 90 -6.17 -13.85 -0.27
N ALA A 91 -6.19 -13.06 0.79
CA ALA A 91 -5.98 -11.62 0.69
C ALA A 91 -4.49 -11.24 0.61
N ALA A 92 -4.19 -10.30 -0.28
CA ALA A 92 -2.94 -9.55 -0.32
C ALA A 92 -3.14 -8.20 0.38
N VAL A 93 -2.18 -7.80 1.20
CA VAL A 93 -2.26 -6.56 1.99
C VAL A 93 -1.01 -5.73 1.78
N ILE A 94 -1.16 -4.51 1.26
CA ILE A 94 -0.09 -3.51 1.25
C ILE A 94 -0.24 -2.57 2.44
N LEU A 95 0.87 -2.36 3.14
CA LEU A 95 1.00 -1.50 4.30
C LEU A 95 2.09 -0.47 4.01
N PRO A 96 1.75 0.62 3.28
CA PRO A 96 2.67 1.68 2.91
C PRO A 96 3.05 2.58 4.10
#